data_AF-A0A6I6WKY0-F1
#
_entry.id   AF-A0A6I6WKY0-F1
#
_cell.length_a   1.000
_cell.length_b   1.000
_cell.length_c   1.000
_cell.angle_alpha   90.00
_cell.angle_beta   90.00
_cell.angle_gamma   90.00
#
_symmetry.space_group_name_H-M   'P 1'
#
loop_
_entity.id
_entity.type
_entity.pdbx_description
1 polymer ?
#
loop_
_entity_poly.entity_id
_entity_poly.type
_entity_poly.pdbx_seq_one_letter_code
_entity_poly.pdbx_strand_id
1 'polypeptide(L)'
;MLSGSVPGRPGRGCGLFLQEEGRWILTVAGMAGDHPSTDEPGFAAFADSVLPADVAAVVRAAEPLSEPVLHRFPYSVWRRFERLERLPDGLLAIGDAVCSFNPVYGQGMTVAALEAEALESCLRSGLPGLPRRYFARAARAVAPAWELARAADLAVPEVPGRRPPLSGVTGRYLDRVLTAAHRDPGLAALYVRVVSMLTPRSRLVHPRVLRRVLRAGRGVRG
;
A
#
# COMPACT_ATOMS: atom_id res chain seq x y z
N MET A 1 -10.31 5.94 7.94
CA MET A 1 -11.05 5.73 6.67
C MET A 1 -10.05 5.81 5.52
N LEU A 2 -10.20 4.97 4.49
CA LEU A 2 -9.44 5.06 3.24
C LEU A 2 -10.44 4.99 2.07
N SER A 3 -10.40 5.97 1.19
CA SER A 3 -11.17 5.97 -0.07
C SER A 3 -10.20 6.09 -1.24
N GLY A 4 -10.17 5.07 -2.08
CA GLY A 4 -9.35 5.05 -3.31
C GLY A 4 -10.09 5.66 -4.50
N SER A 5 -9.47 5.54 -5.68
CA SER A 5 -10.11 5.92 -6.94
C SER A 5 -11.36 5.08 -7.18
N VAL A 6 -12.46 5.75 -7.53
CA VAL A 6 -13.74 5.14 -7.86
C VAL A 6 -14.15 5.49 -9.29
N PRO A 7 -14.98 4.67 -9.98
CA PRO A 7 -15.57 5.06 -11.25
C PRO A 7 -16.28 6.41 -11.12
N GLY A 8 -15.86 7.41 -11.91
CA GLY A 8 -16.35 8.81 -11.84
C GLY A 8 -15.42 9.80 -11.12
N ARG A 9 -14.40 9.32 -10.38
CA ARG A 9 -13.31 10.13 -9.80
C ARG A 9 -11.95 9.41 -9.96
N PRO A 10 -11.49 9.13 -11.20
CA PRO A 10 -10.22 8.47 -11.43
C PRO A 10 -9.08 9.34 -10.90
N GLY A 11 -8.13 8.73 -10.18
CA GLY A 11 -6.91 9.40 -9.74
C GLY A 11 -6.98 10.19 -8.43
N ARG A 12 -8.15 10.44 -7.85
CA ARG A 12 -8.27 11.08 -6.52
C ARG A 12 -8.57 10.07 -5.41
N GLY A 13 -8.07 10.34 -4.20
CA GLY A 13 -8.33 9.53 -3.01
C GLY A 13 -8.07 10.28 -1.71
N CYS A 14 -8.42 9.66 -0.59
CA CYS A 14 -8.11 10.18 0.74
C CYS A 14 -7.86 9.09 1.78
N GLY A 15 -7.12 9.46 2.82
CA GLY A 15 -6.93 8.71 4.05
C GLY A 15 -7.18 9.62 5.24
N LEU A 16 -7.94 9.12 6.21
CA LEU A 16 -8.20 9.79 7.49
C LEU A 16 -7.82 8.83 8.62
N PHE A 17 -6.83 9.20 9.42
CA PHE A 17 -6.26 8.35 10.46
C PHE A 17 -6.28 9.05 11.81
N LEU A 18 -6.89 8.39 12.80
CA LEU A 18 -6.83 8.83 14.19
C LEU A 18 -5.39 8.74 14.68
N GLN A 19 -4.95 9.81 15.34
CA GLN A 19 -3.70 9.93 16.07
C GLN A 19 -4.00 10.00 17.58
N GLU A 20 -2.93 10.02 18.38
CA GLU A 20 -3.04 10.22 19.83
C GLU A 20 -3.70 11.57 20.17
N GLU A 21 -4.32 11.62 21.35
CA GLU A 21 -4.94 12.84 21.92
C GLU A 21 -6.14 13.36 21.10
N GLY A 22 -6.85 12.47 20.40
CA GLY A 22 -8.04 12.84 19.62
C GLY A 22 -7.74 13.61 18.35
N ARG A 23 -6.46 13.67 17.92
CA ARG A 23 -6.02 14.32 16.70
C ARG A 23 -6.22 13.42 15.50
N TRP A 24 -6.34 13.98 14.32
CA TRP A 24 -6.51 13.23 13.08
C TRP A 24 -5.59 13.74 11.99
N ILE A 25 -5.05 12.84 11.18
CA ILE A 25 -4.34 13.20 9.95
C ILE A 25 -5.28 12.93 8.78
N LEU A 26 -5.60 13.98 8.04
CA LEU A 26 -6.26 13.91 6.74
C LEU A 26 -5.19 14.02 5.65
N THR A 27 -5.14 13.02 4.79
CA THR A 27 -4.32 13.01 3.58
C THR A 27 -5.25 12.92 2.39
N VAL A 28 -5.14 13.86 1.45
CA VAL A 28 -5.77 13.77 0.15
C VAL A 28 -4.70 13.51 -0.90
N ALA A 29 -5.02 12.66 -1.87
CA ALA A 29 -4.08 12.23 -2.89
C ALA A 29 -4.71 12.40 -4.28
N GLY A 30 -3.87 12.80 -5.21
CA GLY A 30 -4.22 13.03 -6.60
C GLY A 30 -3.14 12.46 -7.52
N MET A 31 -3.53 11.95 -8.69
CA MET A 31 -2.65 11.32 -9.68
C MET A 31 -2.88 11.91 -11.07
N ALA A 32 -1.95 11.62 -11.99
CA ALA A 32 -2.08 11.97 -13.41
C ALA A 32 -2.32 13.49 -13.68
N GLY A 33 -1.71 14.36 -12.88
CA GLY A 33 -1.81 15.82 -13.03
C GLY A 33 -2.94 16.47 -12.23
N ASP A 34 -3.85 15.68 -11.67
CA ASP A 34 -4.96 16.15 -10.85
C ASP A 34 -4.57 16.11 -9.37
N HIS A 35 -3.80 17.10 -8.92
CA HIS A 35 -3.20 17.15 -7.58
C HIS A 35 -3.88 18.19 -6.68
N PRO A 36 -3.96 17.95 -5.35
CA PRO A 36 -4.43 18.95 -4.40
C PRO A 36 -3.48 20.16 -4.39
N SER A 37 -4.06 21.35 -4.24
CA SER A 37 -3.30 22.56 -3.94
C SER A 37 -2.76 22.51 -2.50
N THR A 38 -1.73 23.29 -2.23
CA THR A 38 -1.14 23.46 -0.90
C THR A 38 -1.74 24.63 -0.12
N ASP A 39 -2.56 25.46 -0.76
CA ASP A 39 -3.34 26.47 -0.04
C ASP A 39 -4.56 25.83 0.64
N GLU A 40 -4.96 26.41 1.77
CA GLU A 40 -6.06 25.88 2.57
C GLU A 40 -7.39 25.80 1.78
N PRO A 41 -7.78 26.80 0.97
CA PRO A 41 -9.01 26.71 0.18
C PRO A 41 -8.98 25.59 -0.86
N GLY A 42 -7.84 25.41 -1.55
CA GLY A 42 -7.70 24.37 -2.56
C GLY A 42 -7.61 22.97 -1.95
N PHE A 43 -6.96 22.84 -0.78
CA PHE A 43 -6.97 21.60 -0.01
C PHE A 43 -8.39 21.21 0.41
N ALA A 44 -9.16 22.16 0.98
CA ALA A 44 -10.53 21.93 1.41
C ALA A 44 -11.45 21.54 0.24
N ALA A 45 -11.37 22.24 -0.89
CA ALA A 45 -12.11 21.92 -2.09
C ALA A 45 -11.76 20.52 -2.64
N PHE A 46 -10.48 20.15 -2.59
CA PHE A 46 -10.05 18.81 -2.99
C PHE A 46 -10.58 17.74 -2.04
N ALA A 47 -10.52 17.98 -0.71
CA ALA A 47 -11.06 17.10 0.30
C ALA A 47 -12.58 16.87 0.13
N ASP A 48 -13.36 17.92 -0.09
CA ASP A 48 -14.80 17.83 -0.35
C ASP A 48 -15.12 17.01 -1.61
N SER A 49 -14.21 17.00 -2.58
CA SER A 49 -14.38 16.20 -3.80
C SER A 49 -14.15 14.70 -3.60
N VAL A 50 -13.55 14.27 -2.49
CA VAL A 50 -13.20 12.86 -2.23
C VAL A 50 -13.83 12.28 -0.98
N LEU A 51 -14.14 13.11 0.03
CA LEU A 51 -14.74 12.66 1.27
C LEU A 51 -16.23 12.36 1.10
N PRO A 52 -16.76 11.33 1.78
CA PRO A 52 -18.19 11.19 2.01
C PRO A 52 -18.76 12.41 2.73
N ALA A 53 -20.04 12.72 2.48
CA ALA A 53 -20.67 13.94 2.97
C ALA A 53 -20.65 14.07 4.51
N ASP A 54 -20.85 12.96 5.21
CA ASP A 54 -20.80 12.87 6.68
C ASP A 54 -19.39 13.12 7.21
N VAL A 55 -18.37 12.54 6.59
CA VAL A 55 -16.97 12.76 6.97
C VAL A 55 -16.52 14.18 6.64
N ALA A 56 -16.91 14.72 5.50
CA ALA A 56 -16.61 16.10 5.10
C ALA A 56 -17.21 17.11 6.09
N ALA A 57 -18.41 16.86 6.61
CA ALA A 57 -19.01 17.70 7.64
C ALA A 57 -18.21 17.71 8.95
N VAL A 58 -17.68 16.56 9.37
CA VAL A 58 -16.80 16.46 10.55
C VAL A 58 -15.48 17.20 10.32
N VAL A 59 -14.86 17.02 9.15
CA VAL A 59 -13.59 17.69 8.81
C VAL A 59 -13.77 19.22 8.78
N ARG A 60 -14.87 19.73 8.21
CA ARG A 60 -15.15 21.18 8.20
C ARG A 60 -15.40 21.79 9.58
N ALA A 61 -15.85 20.97 10.54
CA ALA A 61 -16.07 21.40 11.92
C ALA A 61 -14.81 21.25 12.81
N ALA A 62 -13.74 20.64 12.29
CA ALA A 62 -12.51 20.41 13.04
C ALA A 62 -11.58 21.64 12.98
N GLU A 63 -10.70 21.75 13.98
CA GLU A 63 -9.63 22.75 14.02
C GLU A 63 -8.38 22.25 13.28
N PRO A 64 -7.88 22.97 12.25
CA PRO A 64 -6.60 22.65 11.63
C PRO A 64 -5.44 22.90 12.60
N LEU A 65 -4.65 21.87 12.87
CA LEU A 65 -3.49 21.97 13.78
C LEU A 65 -2.19 22.41 13.07
N SER A 66 -2.17 22.38 11.74
CA SER A 66 -1.03 22.75 10.91
C SER A 66 -1.45 23.10 9.49
N GLU A 67 -0.59 23.79 8.76
CA GLU A 67 -0.78 24.03 7.32
C GLU A 67 -0.69 22.72 6.51
N PRO A 68 -1.37 22.62 5.34
CA PRO A 68 -1.25 21.48 4.45
C PRO A 68 0.19 21.31 3.92
N VAL A 69 0.73 20.10 4.03
CA VAL A 69 2.08 19.77 3.52
C VAL A 69 1.98 18.92 2.26
N LEU A 70 2.67 19.34 1.19
CA LEU A 70 2.76 18.57 -0.04
C LEU A 70 3.85 17.51 0.04
N HIS A 71 3.47 16.28 -0.27
CA HIS A 71 4.41 15.21 -0.57
C HIS A 71 4.17 14.73 -2.01
N ARG A 72 5.22 14.74 -2.83
CA ARG A 72 5.18 14.20 -4.19
C ARG A 72 5.96 12.89 -4.27
N PHE A 73 5.27 11.82 -4.60
CA PHE A 73 5.87 10.51 -4.85
C PHE A 73 5.92 10.24 -6.36
N PRO A 74 7.10 10.32 -7.01
CA PRO A 74 7.17 10.28 -8.47
C PRO A 74 7.04 8.87 -9.04
N TYR A 75 7.61 7.85 -8.38
CA TYR A 75 7.56 6.46 -8.84
C TYR A 75 8.00 5.46 -7.77
N SER A 76 7.46 4.24 -7.84
CA SER A 76 7.94 3.08 -7.10
C SER A 76 9.24 2.56 -7.72
N VAL A 77 10.29 2.37 -6.90
CA VAL A 77 11.60 1.85 -7.31
C VAL A 77 12.12 0.80 -6.34
N TRP A 78 12.57 -0.34 -6.88
CA TRP A 78 13.33 -1.34 -6.15
C TRP A 78 14.72 -1.46 -6.76
N ARG A 79 15.74 -1.02 -6.01
CA ARG A 79 17.15 -1.18 -6.37
C ARG A 79 17.60 -2.61 -6.07
N ARG A 80 17.84 -3.39 -7.12
CA ARG A 80 18.17 -4.82 -7.04
C ARG A 80 19.64 -5.06 -6.68
N PHE A 81 20.06 -4.59 -5.51
CA PHE A 81 21.44 -4.74 -5.03
C PHE A 81 21.90 -6.21 -5.00
N GLU A 82 20.99 -7.16 -4.78
CA GLU A 82 21.29 -8.58 -4.78
C GLU A 82 21.61 -9.17 -6.17
N ARG A 83 21.40 -8.38 -7.24
CA ARG A 83 21.78 -8.74 -8.62
C ARG A 83 23.11 -8.13 -9.06
N LEU A 84 23.76 -7.32 -8.23
CA LEU A 84 25.05 -6.74 -8.57
C LEU A 84 26.14 -7.82 -8.55
N GLU A 85 26.94 -7.87 -9.62
CA GLU A 85 28.08 -8.79 -9.72
C GLU A 85 29.20 -8.43 -8.74
N ARG A 86 29.39 -7.12 -8.51
CA ARG A 86 30.35 -6.57 -7.55
C ARG A 86 29.62 -5.72 -6.52
N LEU A 87 29.75 -6.11 -5.26
CA LEU A 87 29.24 -5.35 -4.13
C LEU A 87 30.44 -4.80 -3.35
N PRO A 88 30.51 -3.48 -3.12
CA PRO A 88 31.56 -2.93 -2.28
C PRO A 88 31.42 -3.43 -0.85
N ASP A 89 32.51 -3.94 -0.28
CA ASP A 89 32.55 -4.31 1.12
C ASP A 89 32.40 -3.07 2.01
N GLY A 90 31.70 -3.22 3.13
CA GLY A 90 31.46 -2.13 4.09
C GLY A 90 30.32 -1.16 3.74
N LEU A 91 29.67 -1.31 2.58
CA LEU A 91 28.50 -0.50 2.20
C LEU A 91 27.22 -1.34 2.27
N LEU A 92 26.21 -0.82 2.97
CA LEU A 92 24.87 -1.38 3.04
C LEU A 92 23.82 -0.28 2.84
N ALA A 93 22.69 -0.64 2.23
CA ALA A 93 21.53 0.23 2.09
C ALA A 93 20.32 -0.39 2.81
N ILE A 94 19.43 0.42 3.37
CA ILE A 94 18.24 -0.04 4.10
C ILE A 94 17.06 0.93 3.87
N GLY A 95 15.84 0.44 4.07
CA GLY A 95 14.59 1.15 3.89
C GLY A 95 14.38 1.59 2.44
N ASP A 96 13.91 2.82 2.27
CA ASP A 96 13.61 3.41 0.96
C ASP A 96 14.85 3.52 0.04
N ALA A 97 16.07 3.43 0.60
CA ALA A 97 17.28 3.33 -0.21
C ALA A 97 17.32 2.01 -1.02
N VAL A 98 16.83 0.91 -0.46
CA VAL A 98 16.69 -0.39 -1.15
C VAL A 98 15.43 -0.42 -1.99
N CYS A 99 14.29 -0.11 -1.39
CA CYS A 99 13.00 -0.18 -2.06
C CYS A 99 12.04 0.88 -1.55
N SER A 100 11.67 1.80 -2.43
CA SER A 100 10.65 2.81 -2.17
C SER A 100 9.45 2.52 -3.06
N PHE A 101 8.26 2.43 -2.49
CA PHE A 101 7.02 2.16 -3.22
C PHE A 101 5.91 3.09 -2.72
N ASN A 102 4.84 3.17 -3.51
CA ASN A 102 3.73 4.07 -3.25
C ASN A 102 3.25 4.00 -1.76
N PRO A 103 3.31 5.11 -1.02
CA PRO A 103 3.03 5.13 0.42
C PRO A 103 1.56 4.84 0.75
N VAL A 104 0.66 4.92 -0.23
CA VAL A 104 -0.78 4.60 -0.08
C VAL A 104 -0.99 3.18 0.49
N TYR A 105 -0.06 2.25 0.23
CA TYR A 105 -0.16 0.88 0.75
C TYR A 105 0.28 0.73 2.21
N GLY A 106 0.92 1.73 2.81
CA GLY A 106 1.27 1.74 4.24
C GLY A 106 2.33 0.71 4.66
N GLN A 107 3.13 0.18 3.72
CA GLN A 107 4.06 -0.93 4.00
C GLN A 107 5.51 -0.50 4.27
N GLY A 108 5.87 0.76 4.03
CA GLY A 108 7.27 1.24 4.07
C GLY A 108 7.97 0.96 5.40
N MET A 109 7.37 1.36 6.52
CA MET A 109 7.93 1.14 7.86
C MET A 109 8.06 -0.35 8.21
N THR A 110 7.06 -1.16 7.83
CA THR A 110 7.12 -2.62 8.05
C THR A 110 8.25 -3.26 7.26
N VAL A 111 8.41 -2.89 5.98
CA VAL A 111 9.50 -3.40 5.15
C VAL A 111 10.86 -2.97 5.69
N ALA A 112 11.01 -1.71 6.09
CA ALA A 112 12.25 -1.22 6.71
C ALA A 112 12.61 -1.98 7.99
N ALA A 113 11.62 -2.30 8.83
CA ALA A 113 11.82 -3.12 10.03
C ALA A 113 12.24 -4.56 9.68
N LEU A 114 11.60 -5.20 8.69
CA LEU A 114 11.98 -6.54 8.22
C LEU A 114 13.39 -6.56 7.60
N GLU A 115 13.80 -5.49 6.92
CA GLU A 115 15.18 -5.33 6.45
C GLU A 115 16.16 -5.20 7.61
N ALA A 116 15.81 -4.46 8.68
CA ALA A 116 16.64 -4.36 9.87
C ALA A 116 16.81 -5.72 10.58
N GLU A 117 15.75 -6.52 10.70
CA GLU A 117 15.84 -7.89 11.21
C GLU A 117 16.73 -8.79 10.33
N ALA A 118 16.61 -8.66 9.01
CA ALA A 118 17.47 -9.39 8.07
C ALA A 118 18.95 -8.99 8.21
N LEU A 119 19.23 -7.71 8.46
CA LEU A 119 20.57 -7.20 8.73
C LEU A 119 21.12 -7.75 10.04
N GLU A 120 20.35 -7.69 11.12
CA GLU A 120 20.72 -8.22 12.43
C GLU A 120 21.10 -9.71 12.34
N SER A 121 20.30 -10.53 11.66
CA SER A 121 20.58 -11.95 11.43
C SER A 121 21.90 -12.16 10.66
N CYS A 122 22.20 -11.31 9.68
CA CYS A 122 23.47 -11.37 8.94
C CYS A 122 24.66 -10.98 9.80
N LEU A 123 24.53 -9.94 10.62
CA LEU A 123 25.58 -9.45 11.51
C LEU A 123 25.95 -10.48 12.58
N ARG A 124 24.95 -11.19 13.15
CA ARG A 124 25.19 -12.32 14.06
C ARG A 124 25.99 -13.46 13.44
N SER A 125 25.98 -13.57 12.11
CA SER A 125 26.76 -14.57 11.35
C SER A 125 28.16 -14.08 10.96
N GLY A 126 28.58 -12.89 11.42
CA GLY A 126 29.86 -12.26 11.12
C GLY A 126 29.85 -11.30 9.92
N LEU A 127 30.97 -10.58 9.74
CA LEU A 127 31.16 -9.56 8.71
C LEU A 127 31.59 -10.06 7.32
N PRO A 128 32.38 -11.14 7.14
CA PRO A 128 32.85 -11.55 5.81
C PRO A 128 31.69 -11.77 4.86
N GLY A 129 31.65 -11.13 3.68
CA GLY A 129 30.54 -11.30 2.70
C GLY A 129 29.17 -10.77 3.16
N LEU A 130 29.13 -9.89 4.15
CA LEU A 130 27.91 -9.32 4.73
C LEU A 130 26.98 -8.69 3.67
N PRO A 131 27.43 -7.82 2.74
CA PRO A 131 26.54 -7.21 1.76
C PRO A 131 25.77 -8.23 0.93
N ARG A 132 26.45 -9.27 0.44
CA ARG A 132 25.82 -10.31 -0.39
C ARG A 132 24.76 -11.09 0.37
N ARG A 133 25.04 -11.49 1.62
CA ARG A 133 24.06 -12.18 2.47
C ARG A 133 22.87 -11.29 2.78
N TYR A 134 23.15 -10.05 3.18
CA TYR A 134 22.12 -9.10 3.57
C TYR A 134 21.20 -8.77 2.40
N PHE A 135 21.73 -8.33 1.25
CA PHE A 135 20.89 -7.95 0.12
C PHE A 135 20.05 -9.13 -0.40
N ALA A 136 20.57 -10.36 -0.35
CA ALA A 136 19.79 -11.55 -0.68
C ALA A 136 18.61 -11.79 0.30
N ARG A 137 18.78 -11.49 1.60
CA ARG A 137 17.71 -11.59 2.61
C ARG A 137 16.75 -10.41 2.55
N ALA A 138 17.24 -9.18 2.45
CA ALA A 138 16.45 -7.97 2.27
C ALA A 138 15.54 -8.10 1.04
N ALA A 139 16.06 -8.64 -0.08
CA ALA A 139 15.26 -8.88 -1.27
C ALA A 139 14.06 -9.82 -1.03
N ARG A 140 14.18 -10.78 -0.12
CA ARG A 140 13.06 -11.66 0.27
C ARG A 140 12.05 -10.95 1.16
N ALA A 141 12.49 -10.04 2.03
CA ALA A 141 11.64 -9.21 2.87
C ALA A 141 10.84 -8.18 2.03
N VAL A 142 11.48 -7.57 1.04
CA VAL A 142 10.88 -6.58 0.14
C VAL A 142 9.89 -7.19 -0.85
N ALA A 143 10.17 -8.40 -1.36
CA ALA A 143 9.43 -8.98 -2.48
C ALA A 143 7.89 -9.01 -2.30
N PRO A 144 7.32 -9.39 -1.14
CA PRO A 144 5.87 -9.41 -0.97
C PRO A 144 5.23 -8.03 -1.09
N ALA A 145 5.82 -7.01 -0.47
CA ALA A 145 5.33 -5.64 -0.51
C ALA A 145 5.47 -5.05 -1.91
N TRP A 146 6.63 -5.24 -2.56
CA TRP A 146 6.85 -4.79 -3.93
C TRP A 146 5.85 -5.39 -4.92
N GLU A 147 5.59 -6.69 -4.84
CA GLU A 147 4.64 -7.33 -5.77
C GLU A 147 3.20 -6.85 -5.53
N LEU A 148 2.82 -6.57 -4.28
CA LEU A 148 1.50 -6.01 -3.97
C LEU A 148 1.38 -4.60 -4.53
N ALA A 149 2.35 -3.73 -4.21
CA ALA A 149 2.39 -2.36 -4.69
C ALA A 149 2.38 -2.29 -6.23
N ARG A 150 3.24 -3.09 -6.88
CA ARG A 150 3.28 -3.17 -8.35
C ARG A 150 1.96 -3.65 -8.95
N ALA A 151 1.31 -4.64 -8.34
CA ALA A 151 0.04 -5.16 -8.85
C ALA A 151 -1.09 -4.12 -8.73
N ALA A 152 -1.12 -3.39 -7.63
CA ALA A 152 -2.11 -2.35 -7.40
C ALA A 152 -1.84 -1.09 -8.25
N ASP A 153 -0.59 -0.64 -8.36
CA ASP A 153 -0.21 0.48 -9.23
C ASP A 153 -0.55 0.17 -10.71
N LEU A 154 -0.23 -1.02 -11.22
CA LEU A 154 -0.53 -1.41 -12.61
C LEU A 154 -2.02 -1.67 -12.90
N ALA A 155 -2.85 -1.78 -11.85
CA ALA A 155 -4.30 -1.85 -12.01
C ALA A 155 -4.90 -0.49 -12.41
N VAL A 156 -4.19 0.61 -12.13
CA VAL A 156 -4.55 1.95 -12.56
C VAL A 156 -4.21 2.10 -14.06
N PRO A 157 -5.18 2.42 -14.94
CA PRO A 157 -4.96 2.56 -16.38
C PRO A 157 -3.84 3.54 -16.75
N GLU A 158 -3.76 4.64 -16.00
CA GLU A 158 -2.88 5.79 -16.21
C GLU A 158 -1.41 5.51 -15.82
N VAL A 159 -1.14 4.44 -15.06
CA VAL A 159 0.24 4.07 -14.67
C VAL A 159 0.93 3.35 -15.83
N PRO A 160 2.06 3.89 -16.35
CA PRO A 160 2.81 3.25 -17.42
C PRO A 160 3.43 1.93 -16.97
N GLY A 161 3.32 0.88 -17.77
CA GLY A 161 4.00 -0.38 -17.51
C GLY A 161 3.36 -1.59 -18.19
N ARG A 162 4.12 -2.68 -18.29
CA ARG A 162 3.61 -3.95 -18.81
C ARG A 162 2.76 -4.64 -17.75
N ARG A 163 1.46 -4.72 -18.00
CA ARG A 163 0.52 -5.46 -17.15
C ARG A 163 0.83 -6.96 -17.25
N PRO A 164 1.00 -7.67 -16.11
CA PRO A 164 1.15 -9.12 -16.13
C PRO A 164 -0.07 -9.78 -16.79
N PRO A 165 0.11 -10.93 -17.47
CA PRO A 165 -1.02 -11.71 -17.92
C PRO A 165 -1.93 -12.03 -16.73
N LEU A 166 -3.25 -12.00 -16.94
CA LEU A 166 -4.29 -12.24 -15.92
C LEU A 166 -4.43 -11.17 -14.82
N SER A 167 -3.80 -9.99 -14.94
CA SER A 167 -3.99 -8.88 -13.98
C SER A 167 -5.47 -8.54 -13.76
N GLY A 168 -6.27 -8.52 -14.82
CA GLY A 168 -7.71 -8.28 -14.74
C GLY A 168 -8.49 -9.38 -14.00
N VAL A 169 -8.00 -10.62 -14.02
CA VAL A 169 -8.60 -11.73 -13.25
C VAL A 169 -8.31 -11.55 -11.76
N THR A 170 -7.07 -11.20 -11.42
CA THR A 170 -6.65 -10.94 -10.03
C THR A 170 -7.41 -9.76 -9.44
N GLY A 171 -7.54 -8.65 -10.19
CA GLY A 171 -8.33 -7.49 -9.76
C GLY A 171 -9.78 -7.85 -9.48
N ARG A 172 -10.47 -8.49 -10.45
CA ARG A 172 -11.85 -8.96 -10.28
C ARG A 172 -12.01 -9.93 -9.10
N TYR A 173 -11.00 -10.75 -8.81
CA TYR A 173 -11.02 -11.62 -7.64
C TYR A 173 -10.91 -10.82 -6.34
N LEU A 174 -10.02 -9.83 -6.28
CA LEU A 174 -9.88 -8.95 -5.12
C LEU A 174 -11.17 -8.18 -4.84
N ASP A 175 -11.83 -7.66 -5.87
CA ASP A 175 -13.12 -6.97 -5.75
C ASP A 175 -14.18 -7.88 -5.12
N ARG A 176 -14.20 -9.16 -5.53
CA ARG A 176 -15.10 -10.17 -4.94
C ARG A 176 -14.75 -10.49 -3.50
N VAL A 177 -13.46 -10.55 -3.15
CA VAL A 177 -12.99 -10.74 -1.77
C VAL A 177 -13.47 -9.58 -0.90
N LEU A 178 -13.26 -8.33 -1.34
CA LEU A 178 -13.71 -7.13 -0.63
C LEU A 178 -15.24 -7.07 -0.49
N THR A 179 -15.97 -7.36 -1.56
CA THR A 179 -17.43 -7.45 -1.54
C THR A 179 -17.91 -8.53 -0.55
N ALA A 180 -17.25 -9.68 -0.51
CA ALA A 180 -17.58 -10.76 0.43
C ALA A 180 -17.21 -10.39 1.87
N ALA A 181 -16.11 -9.67 2.08
CA ALA A 181 -15.64 -9.23 3.39
C ALA A 181 -16.65 -8.33 4.11
N HIS A 182 -17.47 -7.57 3.37
CA HIS A 182 -18.57 -6.78 3.97
C HIS A 182 -19.60 -7.64 4.72
N ARG A 183 -19.72 -8.93 4.41
CA ARG A 183 -20.68 -9.86 5.04
C ARG A 183 -20.03 -11.00 5.79
N ASP A 184 -18.71 -11.11 5.73
CA ASP A 184 -17.95 -12.20 6.34
C ASP A 184 -16.78 -11.61 7.15
N PRO A 185 -16.94 -11.46 8.47
CA PRO A 185 -15.90 -10.93 9.35
C PRO A 185 -14.60 -11.73 9.30
N GLY A 186 -14.67 -13.04 9.02
CA GLY A 186 -13.49 -13.89 8.88
C GLY A 186 -12.70 -13.60 7.60
N LEU A 187 -13.39 -13.28 6.50
CA LEU A 187 -12.74 -12.80 5.28
C LEU A 187 -12.17 -11.39 5.44
N ALA A 188 -12.91 -10.50 6.12
CA ALA A 188 -12.41 -9.16 6.45
C ALA A 188 -11.12 -9.23 7.28
N ALA A 189 -11.12 -10.01 8.37
CA ALA A 189 -9.95 -10.21 9.22
C ALA A 189 -8.77 -10.84 8.45
N LEU A 190 -9.03 -11.82 7.58
CA LEU A 190 -8.00 -12.41 6.74
C LEU A 190 -7.41 -11.39 5.76
N TYR A 191 -8.25 -10.59 5.11
CA TYR A 191 -7.81 -9.54 4.19
C TYR A 191 -6.92 -8.53 4.91
N VAL A 192 -7.35 -8.02 6.06
CA VAL A 192 -6.56 -7.11 6.91
C VAL A 192 -5.21 -7.72 7.25
N ARG A 193 -5.17 -8.97 7.74
CA ARG A 193 -3.89 -9.64 8.06
C ARG A 193 -2.95 -9.78 6.86
N VAL A 194 -3.49 -9.94 5.66
CA VAL A 194 -2.69 -10.06 4.44
C VAL A 194 -2.13 -8.71 4.01
N VAL A 195 -2.94 -7.65 4.01
CA VAL A 195 -2.44 -6.30 3.65
C VAL A 195 -1.48 -5.75 4.70
N SER A 196 -1.67 -6.10 5.98
CA SER A 196 -0.75 -5.84 7.09
C SER A 196 0.47 -6.78 7.13
N MET A 197 0.70 -7.60 6.10
CA MET A 197 1.85 -8.51 5.98
C MET A 197 2.00 -9.56 7.11
N LEU A 198 0.98 -9.74 7.96
CA LEU A 198 0.95 -10.76 9.03
C LEU A 198 0.69 -12.17 8.52
N THR A 199 0.25 -12.30 7.27
CA THR A 199 -0.13 -13.57 6.67
C THR A 199 0.17 -13.56 5.18
N PRO A 200 0.70 -14.66 4.60
CA PRO A 200 0.99 -14.71 3.17
C PRO A 200 -0.25 -14.50 2.30
N ARG A 201 -0.10 -13.73 1.22
CA ARG A 201 -1.13 -13.54 0.18
C ARG A 201 -1.72 -14.82 -0.40
N SER A 202 -0.96 -15.92 -0.42
CA SER A 202 -1.43 -17.23 -0.88
C SER A 202 -2.63 -17.74 -0.08
N ARG A 203 -2.84 -17.24 1.15
CA ARG A 203 -4.01 -17.58 1.96
C ARG A 203 -5.31 -17.03 1.38
N LEU A 204 -5.27 -15.93 0.63
CA LEU A 204 -6.46 -15.40 -0.05
C LEU A 204 -6.94 -16.30 -1.20
N VAL A 205 -6.07 -17.10 -1.80
CA VAL A 205 -6.42 -18.03 -2.88
C VAL A 205 -6.60 -19.47 -2.39
N HIS A 206 -6.61 -19.68 -1.06
CA HIS A 206 -6.82 -21.00 -0.49
C HIS A 206 -8.23 -21.53 -0.85
N PRO A 207 -8.42 -22.83 -1.17
CA PRO A 207 -9.71 -23.37 -1.62
C PRO A 207 -10.89 -23.06 -0.70
N ARG A 208 -10.66 -23.04 0.62
CA ARG A 208 -11.69 -22.64 1.61
C ARG A 208 -12.12 -21.17 1.48
N VAL A 209 -11.18 -20.28 1.20
CA VAL A 209 -11.45 -18.84 1.00
C VAL A 209 -12.18 -18.63 -0.33
N LEU A 210 -11.72 -19.27 -1.40
CA LEU A 210 -12.41 -19.26 -2.69
C LEU A 210 -13.88 -19.67 -2.56
N ARG A 211 -14.17 -20.75 -1.83
CA ARG A 211 -15.55 -21.19 -1.56
C ARG A 211 -16.37 -20.14 -0.81
N ARG A 212 -15.80 -19.46 0.19
CA ARG A 212 -16.49 -18.40 0.94
C ARG A 212 -16.82 -17.20 0.05
N VAL A 213 -15.85 -16.75 -0.75
CA VAL A 213 -16.03 -15.66 -1.72
C VAL A 213 -17.12 -15.99 -2.74
N LEU A 214 -17.11 -17.21 -3.30
CA LEU A 214 -18.13 -17.66 -4.25
C LEU A 214 -19.53 -17.76 -3.62
N ARG A 215 -19.64 -18.18 -2.36
CA ARG A 215 -20.92 -18.24 -1.64
C ARG A 215 -21.48 -16.85 -1.35
N ALA A 216 -20.63 -15.92 -0.93
CA ALA A 216 -21.04 -14.53 -0.69
C ALA A 216 -21.55 -13.84 -1.97
N GLY A 217 -20.97 -14.16 -3.13
CA GLY A 217 -21.42 -13.64 -4.42
C GLY A 217 -22.78 -14.18 -4.91
N ARG A 218 -23.28 -15.29 -4.34
CA ARG A 218 -24.58 -15.87 -4.69
C ARG A 218 -25.78 -15.19 -4.01
N GLY A 219 -25.55 -14.40 -2.96
CA GLY A 219 -26.61 -13.63 -2.28
C GLY A 219 -27.00 -12.31 -2.96
N VAL A 220 -26.45 -12.00 -4.15
CA VAL A 220 -26.68 -10.75 -4.91
C VAL A 220 -27.56 -10.98 -6.15
N ARG A 221 -28.08 -12.20 -6.35
CA ARG A 221 -29.08 -12.51 -7.38
C ARG A 221 -30.38 -12.92 -6.68
N GLY A 222 -31.11 -11.94 -6.17
CA GLY A 222 -32.44 -12.05 -5.59
C GLY A 222 -33.12 -10.71 -5.68
#